data_AF-A0A973CM78-F1
#
_entry.id   AF-A0A973CM78-F1
#
_cell.length_a   1.000
_cell.length_b   1.000
_cell.length_c   1.000
_cell.angle_alpha   90.00
_cell.angle_beta   90.00
_cell.angle_gamma   90.00
#
_symmetry.space_group_name_H-M   'P 1'
#
loop_
_entity.id
_entity.type
_entity.pdbx_description
1 polymer ?
#
loop_
_entity_poly.entity_id
_entity_poly.type
_entity_poly.pdbx_seq_one_letter_code
_entity_poly.pdbx_strand_id
1 'polypeptide(L)'
;SSLDFDSQWPEEAIAELFSITQTVQILCLTRQSVYGSNFVNSYLSTQLRAVYDPNSYGPVYHGMPIIIQQNDHRLSLYNGDTGIILKDKRHHYWAVFQRNDRFIRFPVETLAPYELAFAITVHKSQGSEYQSTLLILPDTDNRLLSREILYTAVTRAKTELLIYGSIETLQIGIDKKLHRESGIELWSNA
;
A
#
# COMPACT_ATOMS: atom_id res chain seq x y z
N SER A 1 12.00 -28.28 -3.99
CA SER A 1 11.12 -27.49 -3.09
C SER A 1 10.39 -26.37 -3.83
N SER A 2 10.89 -25.85 -4.97
CA SER A 2 10.17 -24.91 -5.85
C SER A 2 9.04 -25.53 -6.69
N LEU A 3 9.19 -26.80 -7.09
CA LEU A 3 8.23 -27.54 -7.93
C LEU A 3 6.81 -27.63 -7.34
N ASP A 4 6.66 -27.70 -6.01
CA ASP A 4 5.35 -27.77 -5.36
C ASP A 4 4.60 -26.44 -5.37
N PHE A 5 5.32 -25.30 -5.30
CA PHE A 5 4.69 -24.00 -5.36
C PHE A 5 4.23 -23.68 -6.79
N ASP A 6 5.07 -23.96 -7.80
CA ASP A 6 4.73 -23.70 -9.21
C ASP A 6 3.53 -24.54 -9.68
N SER A 7 3.39 -25.77 -9.17
CA SER A 7 2.21 -26.59 -9.44
C SER A 7 0.97 -26.14 -8.67
N GLN A 8 1.13 -25.44 -7.54
CA GLN A 8 0.02 -24.92 -6.74
C GLN A 8 -0.46 -23.55 -7.22
N TRP A 9 0.46 -22.67 -7.59
CA TRP A 9 0.22 -21.29 -8.01
C TRP A 9 0.84 -21.08 -9.39
N PRO A 10 0.11 -21.42 -10.47
CA PRO A 10 0.55 -21.13 -11.83
C PRO A 10 0.80 -19.63 -12.01
N GLU A 11 1.75 -19.26 -12.87
CA GLU A 11 2.11 -17.86 -13.11
C GLU A 11 0.90 -17.00 -13.54
N GLU A 12 -0.03 -17.58 -14.30
CA GLU A 12 -1.27 -16.91 -14.74
C GLU A 12 -2.15 -16.50 -13.54
N ALA A 13 -2.31 -17.37 -12.55
CA ALA A 13 -3.09 -17.09 -11.35
C ALA A 13 -2.40 -16.01 -10.48
N ILE A 14 -1.06 -16.05 -10.40
CA ILE A 14 -0.29 -15.01 -9.71
C ILE A 14 -0.43 -13.68 -10.45
N ALA A 15 -0.37 -13.68 -11.77
CA ALA A 15 -0.54 -12.48 -12.59
C ALA A 15 -1.93 -11.86 -12.41
N GLU A 16 -2.99 -12.67 -12.36
CA GLU A 16 -4.35 -12.20 -12.08
C GLU A 16 -4.44 -11.54 -10.70
N LEU A 17 -3.88 -12.18 -9.66
CA LEU A 17 -3.82 -11.61 -8.31
C LEU A 17 -3.13 -10.25 -8.30
N PHE A 18 -1.96 -10.13 -8.94
CA PHE A 18 -1.24 -8.86 -9.03
C PHE A 18 -2.02 -7.80 -9.81
N SER A 19 -2.68 -8.18 -10.91
CA SER A 19 -3.57 -7.29 -11.67
C SER A 19 -4.67 -6.71 -10.78
N ILE A 20 -5.32 -7.53 -9.94
CA ILE A 20 -6.35 -7.07 -9.01
C ILE A 20 -5.76 -6.09 -7.99
N THR A 21 -4.62 -6.42 -7.38
CA THR A 21 -3.99 -5.53 -6.38
C THR A 21 -3.48 -4.21 -6.97
N GLN A 22 -3.16 -4.16 -8.25
CA GLN A 22 -2.78 -2.92 -8.96
C GLN A 22 -4.01 -2.15 -9.47
N THR A 23 -5.19 -2.76 -9.50
CA THR A 23 -6.41 -2.12 -9.97
C THR A 23 -6.97 -1.16 -8.93
N VAL A 24 -7.00 -1.55 -7.64
CA VAL A 24 -7.63 -0.74 -6.59
C VAL A 24 -6.68 -0.52 -5.42
N GLN A 25 -6.45 0.74 -5.06
CA GLN A 25 -5.65 1.09 -3.88
C GLN A 25 -6.39 2.06 -2.96
N ILE A 26 -6.37 1.77 -1.65
CA ILE A 26 -6.84 2.71 -0.63
C ILE A 26 -5.68 3.61 -0.21
N LEU A 27 -5.92 4.92 -0.24
CA LEU A 27 -4.98 5.96 0.14
C LEU A 27 -5.49 6.69 1.38
N CYS A 28 -4.63 6.85 2.37
CA CYS A 28 -4.90 7.62 3.58
C CYS A 28 -3.97 8.84 3.67
N LEU A 29 -4.42 9.94 4.27
CA LEU A 29 -3.52 11.06 4.57
C LEU A 29 -2.61 10.75 5.76
N THR A 30 -3.13 10.10 6.79
CA THR A 30 -2.42 9.79 8.03
C THR A 30 -2.10 8.30 8.15
N ARG A 31 -1.07 7.99 8.95
CA ARG A 31 -0.80 6.61 9.40
C ARG A 31 -1.63 6.24 10.62
N GLN A 32 -1.71 7.18 11.56
CA GLN A 32 -2.34 7.04 12.86
C GLN A 32 -3.66 7.82 12.89
N SER A 33 -4.76 7.11 13.13
CA SER A 33 -6.12 7.56 13.48
C SER A 33 -7.11 6.48 13.01
N VAL A 34 -8.40 6.64 13.30
CA VAL A 34 -9.47 5.78 12.75
C VAL A 34 -9.65 5.95 11.23
N TYR A 35 -9.11 7.04 10.65
CA TYR A 35 -9.08 7.29 9.20
C TYR A 35 -7.70 6.99 8.59
N GLY A 36 -6.75 6.58 9.43
CA GLY A 36 -5.36 6.34 9.03
C GLY A 36 -5.15 4.93 8.50
N SER A 37 -4.07 4.75 7.74
CA SER A 37 -3.75 3.48 7.09
C SER A 37 -3.70 2.30 8.08
N ASN A 38 -3.24 2.50 9.32
CA ASN A 38 -3.11 1.42 10.30
C ASN A 38 -4.46 0.86 10.76
N PHE A 39 -5.46 1.73 10.94
CA PHE A 39 -6.80 1.29 11.33
C PHE A 39 -7.47 0.54 10.18
N VAL A 40 -7.44 1.12 8.98
CA VAL A 40 -8.02 0.52 7.78
C VAL A 40 -7.39 -0.84 7.48
N ASN A 41 -6.05 -0.93 7.55
CA ASN A 41 -5.34 -2.20 7.39
C ASN A 41 -5.73 -3.22 8.45
N SER A 42 -5.81 -2.83 9.72
CA SER A 42 -6.22 -3.74 10.80
C SER A 42 -7.65 -4.25 10.59
N TYR A 43 -8.57 -3.36 10.24
CA TYR A 43 -9.97 -3.70 9.98
C TYR A 43 -10.10 -4.69 8.82
N LEU A 44 -9.55 -4.34 7.65
CA LEU A 44 -9.61 -5.20 6.46
C LEU A 44 -8.89 -6.52 6.69
N SER A 45 -7.73 -6.49 7.36
CA SER A 45 -6.98 -7.70 7.65
C SER A 45 -7.75 -8.66 8.55
N THR A 46 -8.50 -8.18 9.54
CA THR A 46 -9.32 -9.05 10.38
C THR A 46 -10.45 -9.70 9.58
N GLN A 47 -11.14 -8.93 8.74
CA GLN A 47 -12.25 -9.45 7.94
C GLN A 47 -11.78 -10.45 6.87
N LEU A 48 -10.74 -10.09 6.12
CA LEU A 48 -10.25 -10.89 5.01
C LEU A 48 -9.50 -12.14 5.47
N ARG A 49 -8.79 -12.08 6.61
CA ARG A 49 -8.17 -13.26 7.20
C ARG A 49 -9.18 -14.37 7.48
N ALA A 50 -10.35 -14.03 8.02
CA ALA A 50 -11.40 -15.00 8.33
C ALA A 50 -11.92 -15.72 7.06
N VAL A 51 -11.80 -15.08 5.90
CA VAL A 51 -12.21 -15.63 4.60
C VAL A 51 -11.08 -16.41 3.93
N TYR A 52 -9.89 -15.83 3.87
CA TYR A 52 -8.76 -16.38 3.10
C TYR A 52 -7.93 -17.42 3.85
N ASP A 53 -7.84 -17.33 5.17
CA ASP A 53 -7.05 -18.26 6.00
C ASP A 53 -7.60 -18.32 7.43
N PRO A 54 -8.81 -18.89 7.63
CA PRO A 54 -9.50 -18.87 8.93
C PRO A 54 -8.72 -19.57 10.06
N ASN A 55 -7.82 -20.48 9.70
CA ASN A 55 -6.98 -21.24 10.64
C ASN A 55 -5.57 -20.63 10.78
N SER A 56 -5.34 -19.43 10.26
CA SER A 56 -4.05 -18.74 10.45
C SER A 56 -3.87 -18.30 11.90
N TYR A 57 -2.64 -18.47 12.39
CA TYR A 57 -2.20 -17.97 13.69
C TYR A 57 -1.07 -16.97 13.48
N GLY A 58 -1.10 -15.87 14.24
CA GLY A 58 -0.05 -14.85 14.20
C GLY A 58 -0.34 -13.69 13.23
N PRO A 59 0.71 -12.93 12.86
CA PRO A 59 0.55 -11.69 12.09
C PRO A 59 0.35 -11.91 10.59
N VAL A 60 0.71 -13.09 10.08
CA VAL A 60 0.75 -13.43 8.65
C VAL A 60 -0.35 -14.42 8.29
N TYR A 61 -0.93 -14.27 7.10
CA TYR A 61 -1.98 -15.15 6.59
C TYR A 61 -2.02 -15.13 5.05
N HIS A 62 -2.67 -16.12 4.46
CA HIS A 62 -2.83 -16.22 3.01
C HIS A 62 -3.62 -15.02 2.42
N GLY A 63 -3.14 -14.44 1.32
CA GLY A 63 -3.78 -13.33 0.63
C GLY A 63 -3.46 -11.95 1.23
N MET A 64 -2.57 -11.88 2.23
CA MET A 64 -2.17 -10.62 2.86
C MET A 64 -1.29 -9.78 1.91
N PRO A 65 -1.70 -8.57 1.49
CA PRO A 65 -0.84 -7.65 0.76
C PRO A 65 0.13 -6.98 1.72
N ILE A 66 1.37 -6.85 1.30
CA ILE A 66 2.46 -6.27 2.08
C ILE A 66 3.21 -5.19 1.29
N ILE A 67 3.85 -4.30 2.03
CA ILE A 67 4.78 -3.28 1.51
C ILE A 67 6.07 -3.26 2.32
N ILE A 68 7.21 -3.36 1.63
CA ILE A 68 8.54 -3.34 2.22
C ILE A 68 8.85 -1.95 2.78
N GLN A 69 9.41 -1.88 3.99
CA GLN A 69 9.69 -0.63 4.69
C GLN A 69 11.12 -0.14 4.53
N GLN A 70 12.04 -1.03 4.18
CA GLN A 70 13.48 -0.76 4.14
C GLN A 70 14.14 -1.58 3.03
N ASN A 71 15.20 -1.03 2.44
CA ASN A 71 15.91 -1.70 1.37
C ASN A 71 16.64 -2.95 1.90
N ASP A 72 16.45 -4.09 1.22
CA ASP A 72 17.23 -5.32 1.37
C ASP A 72 17.93 -5.62 0.05
N HIS A 73 19.20 -5.22 -0.04
CA HIS A 73 20.03 -5.44 -1.22
C HIS A 73 20.30 -6.92 -1.51
N ARG A 74 20.26 -7.80 -0.51
CA ARG A 74 20.46 -9.24 -0.71
C ARG A 74 19.29 -9.85 -1.46
N LEU A 75 18.07 -9.38 -1.17
CA LEU A 75 16.85 -9.84 -1.85
C LEU A 75 16.47 -8.98 -3.06
N SER A 76 17.18 -7.88 -3.31
CA SER A 76 16.80 -6.86 -4.30
C SER A 76 15.36 -6.36 -4.09
N LEU A 77 15.02 -6.14 -2.81
CA LEU A 77 13.78 -5.52 -2.37
C LEU A 77 14.10 -4.12 -1.85
N TYR A 78 13.24 -3.16 -2.15
CA TYR A 78 13.38 -1.75 -1.85
C TYR A 78 12.17 -1.25 -1.07
N ASN A 79 12.37 -0.19 -0.29
CA ASN A 79 11.28 0.49 0.40
C ASN A 79 10.21 0.93 -0.60
N GLY A 80 8.97 0.52 -0.37
CA GLY A 80 7.84 0.77 -1.26
C GLY A 80 7.45 -0.41 -2.14
N ASP A 81 8.28 -1.45 -2.24
CA ASP A 81 7.91 -2.64 -3.00
C ASP A 81 6.72 -3.35 -2.39
N THR A 82 5.73 -3.66 -3.22
CA THR A 82 4.50 -4.35 -2.84
C THR A 82 4.54 -5.82 -3.23
N GLY A 83 3.99 -6.67 -2.36
CA GLY A 83 3.90 -8.10 -2.57
C GLY A 83 2.65 -8.69 -1.93
N ILE A 84 2.43 -9.98 -2.18
CA ILE A 84 1.32 -10.73 -1.62
C ILE A 84 1.86 -11.96 -0.91
N ILE A 85 1.36 -12.24 0.29
CA ILE A 85 1.68 -13.45 1.02
C ILE A 85 0.80 -14.60 0.53
N LEU A 86 1.43 -15.67 0.04
CA LEU A 86 0.77 -16.91 -0.34
C LEU A 86 1.20 -18.04 0.60
N LYS A 87 0.30 -18.99 0.82
CA LYS A 87 0.51 -20.15 1.70
C LYS A 87 0.59 -21.39 0.85
N ASP A 88 1.64 -22.17 1.00
CA ASP A 88 1.78 -23.43 0.28
C ASP A 88 0.97 -24.56 0.93
N LYS A 89 0.83 -25.70 0.24
CA LYS A 89 0.16 -26.91 0.76
C LYS A 89 0.83 -27.48 2.02
N ARG A 90 2.06 -27.09 2.32
CA ARG A 90 2.83 -27.49 3.51
C ARG A 90 2.70 -26.47 4.64
N HIS A 91 1.81 -25.48 4.49
CA HIS A 91 1.53 -24.41 5.44
C HIS A 91 2.69 -23.42 5.67
N HIS A 92 3.66 -23.33 4.76
CA HIS A 92 4.65 -22.25 4.78
C HIS A 92 4.11 -21.00 4.08
N TYR A 93 4.52 -19.83 4.57
CA TYR A 93 4.20 -18.55 3.95
C TYR A 93 5.35 -18.07 3.07
N TRP A 94 4.98 -17.61 1.89
CA TRP A 94 5.88 -17.07 0.88
C TRP A 94 5.40 -15.67 0.51
N ALA A 95 6.30 -14.69 0.52
CA ALA A 95 6.01 -13.40 -0.09
C ALA A 95 6.39 -13.46 -1.56
N VAL A 96 5.42 -13.14 -2.41
CA VAL A 96 5.59 -13.03 -3.86
C VAL A 96 5.63 -11.56 -4.23
N PHE A 97 6.56 -11.20 -5.13
CA PHE A 97 6.71 -9.85 -5.67
C PHE A 97 6.78 -9.93 -7.20
N GLN A 98 6.18 -8.96 -7.88
CA GLN A 98 6.32 -8.81 -9.32
C GLN A 98 7.57 -7.98 -9.65
N ARG A 99 8.37 -8.47 -10.59
CA ARG A 99 9.56 -7.81 -11.14
C ARG A 99 9.54 -7.91 -12.65
N ASN A 100 9.26 -6.80 -13.32
CA ASN A 100 9.03 -6.79 -14.75
C ASN A 100 7.98 -7.88 -15.09
N ASP A 101 8.30 -8.79 -16.00
CA ASP A 101 7.42 -9.88 -16.43
C ASP A 101 7.65 -11.20 -15.65
N ARG A 102 8.21 -11.13 -14.43
CA ARG A 102 8.51 -12.31 -13.61
C ARG A 102 8.05 -12.15 -12.18
N PHE A 103 7.78 -13.28 -11.52
CA PHE A 103 7.50 -13.33 -10.09
C PHE A 103 8.70 -13.87 -9.33
N ILE A 104 9.13 -13.13 -8.32
CA ILE A 104 10.13 -13.57 -7.35
C ILE A 104 9.44 -13.89 -6.02
N ARG A 105 9.98 -14.86 -5.29
CA ARG A 105 9.37 -15.34 -4.04
C ARG A 105 10.40 -15.66 -2.99
N PHE A 106 10.07 -15.34 -1.75
CA PHE A 106 10.93 -15.56 -0.60
C PHE A 106 10.13 -16.10 0.58
N PRO A 107 10.69 -16.97 1.44
CA PRO A 107 10.08 -17.29 2.72
C PRO A 107 9.90 -16.00 3.53
N VAL A 108 8.74 -15.82 4.15
CA VAL A 108 8.38 -14.56 4.83
C VAL A 108 9.35 -14.20 5.94
N GLU A 109 9.94 -15.20 6.59
CA GLU A 109 10.91 -15.06 7.68
C GLU A 109 12.24 -14.44 7.22
N THR A 110 12.50 -14.43 5.91
CA THR A 110 13.74 -13.88 5.34
C THR A 110 13.64 -12.43 4.92
N LEU A 111 12.45 -11.83 4.98
CA LEU A 111 12.19 -10.47 4.50
C LEU A 111 12.71 -9.42 5.47
N ALA A 112 13.12 -8.27 4.91
CA ALA A 112 13.21 -7.02 5.66
C ALA A 112 11.84 -6.61 6.24
N PRO A 113 11.81 -5.68 7.21
CA PRO A 113 10.55 -5.21 7.79
C PRO A 113 9.53 -4.80 6.74
N TYR A 114 8.30 -5.29 6.89
CA TYR A 114 7.17 -5.03 6.00
C TYR A 114 5.93 -4.65 6.81
N GLU A 115 4.95 -4.01 6.16
CA GLU A 115 3.64 -3.68 6.75
C GLU A 115 2.51 -4.18 5.85
N LEU A 116 1.30 -4.26 6.40
CA LEU A 116 0.06 -4.42 5.61
C LEU A 116 -0.10 -3.29 4.60
N ALA A 117 -0.63 -3.62 3.42
CA ALA A 117 -0.72 -2.69 2.29
C ALA A 117 -2.12 -2.59 1.64
N PHE A 118 -3.19 -3.02 2.31
CA PHE A 118 -4.55 -2.73 1.81
C PHE A 118 -4.79 -1.21 1.70
N ALA A 119 -4.32 -0.47 2.71
CA ALA A 119 -4.25 0.97 2.71
C ALA A 119 -2.82 1.43 2.94
N ILE A 120 -2.39 2.40 2.15
CA ILE A 120 -1.10 3.07 2.31
C ILE A 120 -1.31 4.57 2.42
N THR A 121 -0.31 5.30 2.89
CA THR A 121 -0.41 6.76 2.86
C THR A 121 -0.16 7.30 1.46
N VAL A 122 -0.71 8.47 1.15
CA VAL A 122 -0.43 9.18 -0.11
C VAL A 122 1.09 9.39 -0.31
N HIS A 123 1.84 9.62 0.77
CA HIS A 123 3.30 9.71 0.69
C HIS A 123 3.96 8.39 0.26
N LYS A 124 3.46 7.25 0.74
CA LYS A 124 4.00 5.93 0.39
C LYS A 124 3.59 5.47 -1.01
N SER A 125 2.60 6.11 -1.64
CA SER A 125 2.23 5.84 -3.03
C SER A 125 3.00 6.68 -4.05
N GLN A 126 4.02 7.43 -3.62
CA GLN A 126 4.80 8.28 -4.52
C GLN A 126 5.49 7.44 -5.62
N GLY A 127 5.24 7.78 -6.88
CA GLY A 127 5.78 7.05 -8.04
C GLY A 127 4.92 5.87 -8.51
N SER A 128 3.90 5.48 -7.74
CA SER A 128 2.94 4.44 -8.13
C SER A 128 1.66 5.04 -8.69
N GLU A 129 1.02 4.36 -9.63
CA GLU A 129 -0.30 4.73 -10.15
C GLU A 129 -1.18 3.48 -10.20
N TYR A 130 -2.48 3.68 -9.97
CA TYR A 130 -3.48 2.61 -9.88
C TYR A 130 -4.65 2.91 -10.80
N GLN A 131 -5.41 1.90 -11.24
CA GLN A 131 -6.59 2.16 -12.07
C GLN A 131 -7.60 3.02 -11.30
N SER A 132 -8.04 2.54 -10.15
CA SER A 132 -8.93 3.23 -9.24
C SER A 132 -8.29 3.44 -7.88
N THR A 133 -8.57 4.57 -7.23
CA THR A 133 -8.15 4.81 -5.84
C THR A 133 -9.32 5.24 -4.98
N LEU A 134 -9.29 4.83 -3.71
CA LEU A 134 -10.15 5.35 -2.65
C LEU A 134 -9.33 6.22 -1.72
N LEU A 135 -9.56 7.54 -1.71
CA LEU A 135 -8.93 8.47 -0.80
C LEU A 135 -9.77 8.65 0.46
N ILE A 136 -9.21 8.26 1.61
CA ILE A 136 -9.82 8.47 2.93
C ILE A 136 -9.27 9.78 3.52
N LEU A 137 -10.16 10.75 3.68
CA LEU A 137 -9.88 12.01 4.36
C LEU A 137 -10.00 11.85 5.88
N PRO A 138 -9.26 12.64 6.67
CA PRO A 138 -9.53 12.77 8.11
C PRO A 138 -10.93 13.38 8.36
N ASP A 139 -11.41 13.27 9.59
CA ASP A 139 -12.69 13.90 10.01
C ASP A 139 -12.62 15.42 10.13
N THR A 140 -11.44 15.94 10.42
CA THR A 140 -11.19 17.34 10.76
C THR A 140 -9.93 17.86 10.08
N ASP A 141 -9.68 19.17 10.18
CA ASP A 141 -8.43 19.74 9.67
C ASP A 141 -7.23 19.01 10.28
N ASN A 142 -6.29 18.64 9.41
CA ASN A 142 -5.07 17.96 9.78
C ASN A 142 -3.90 18.72 9.20
N ARG A 143 -2.75 18.71 9.89
CA ARG A 143 -1.53 19.37 9.39
C ARG A 143 -1.09 18.85 8.01
N LEU A 144 -1.36 17.58 7.71
CA LEU A 144 -1.02 16.96 6.43
C LEU A 144 -2.01 17.32 5.32
N LEU A 145 -3.24 17.70 5.68
CA LEU A 145 -4.27 18.08 4.72
C LEU A 145 -3.89 19.41 4.06
N SER A 146 -3.75 19.38 2.74
CA SER A 146 -3.26 20.48 1.91
C SER A 146 -3.63 20.25 0.45
N ARG A 147 -3.60 21.30 -0.35
CA ARG A 147 -3.89 21.21 -1.79
C ARG A 147 -2.91 20.28 -2.48
N GLU A 148 -1.64 20.32 -2.09
CA GLU A 148 -0.56 19.54 -2.69
C GLU A 148 -0.72 18.05 -2.41
N ILE A 149 -1.12 17.65 -1.18
CA ILE A 149 -1.35 16.23 -0.90
C ILE A 149 -2.60 15.71 -1.61
N LEU A 150 -3.66 16.53 -1.71
CA LEU A 150 -4.87 16.17 -2.44
C LEU A 150 -4.58 16.04 -3.93
N TYR A 151 -3.84 16.98 -4.51
CA TYR A 151 -3.38 16.89 -5.90
C TYR A 151 -2.57 15.61 -6.13
N THR A 152 -1.64 15.30 -5.23
CA THR A 152 -0.84 14.08 -5.32
C THR A 152 -1.74 12.84 -5.30
N ALA A 153 -2.70 12.77 -4.38
CA ALA A 153 -3.67 11.67 -4.29
C ALA A 153 -4.51 11.53 -5.58
N VAL A 154 -5.00 12.65 -6.13
CA VAL A 154 -5.75 12.66 -7.40
C VAL A 154 -4.91 12.08 -8.53
N THR A 155 -3.64 12.49 -8.66
CA THR A 155 -2.75 11.96 -9.71
C THR A 155 -2.35 10.50 -9.53
N ARG A 156 -2.68 9.84 -8.41
CA ARG A 156 -2.43 8.39 -8.25
C ARG A 156 -3.47 7.54 -8.98
N ALA A 157 -4.66 8.09 -9.28
CA ALA A 157 -5.70 7.41 -10.03
C ALA A 157 -5.54 7.63 -11.54
N LYS A 158 -5.56 6.54 -12.31
CA LYS A 158 -5.55 6.60 -13.78
C LYS A 158 -6.94 6.84 -14.35
N THR A 159 -7.97 6.20 -13.78
CA THR A 159 -9.33 6.24 -14.32
C THR A 159 -10.35 6.76 -13.33
N GLU A 160 -10.25 6.41 -12.04
CA GLU A 160 -11.28 6.73 -11.07
C GLU A 160 -10.72 7.07 -9.68
N LEU A 161 -11.26 8.12 -9.07
CA LEU A 161 -11.00 8.49 -7.68
C LEU A 161 -12.32 8.56 -6.93
N LEU A 162 -12.45 7.74 -5.90
CA LEU A 162 -13.50 7.87 -4.89
C LEU A 162 -12.92 8.56 -3.66
N ILE A 163 -13.64 9.54 -3.11
CA ILE A 163 -13.23 10.25 -1.89
C ILE A 163 -14.20 9.90 -0.77
N TYR A 164 -13.67 9.37 0.33
CA TYR A 164 -14.42 9.14 1.56
C TYR A 164 -14.06 10.22 2.58
N GLY A 165 -15.04 11.06 2.91
CA GLY A 165 -14.87 12.18 3.83
C GLY A 165 -15.98 13.21 3.65
N SER A 166 -15.97 14.24 4.49
CA SER A 166 -16.92 15.35 4.38
C SER A 166 -16.49 16.33 3.28
N ILE A 167 -17.47 17.01 2.68
CA ILE A 167 -17.22 18.06 1.67
C ILE A 167 -16.46 19.21 2.32
N GLU A 168 -16.77 19.51 3.59
CA GLU A 168 -16.14 20.56 4.39
C GLU A 168 -14.64 20.28 4.55
N THR A 169 -14.24 19.05 4.91
CA THR A 169 -12.82 18.71 5.03
C THR A 169 -12.10 18.74 3.69
N LEU A 170 -12.76 18.30 2.62
CA LEU A 170 -12.19 18.43 1.27
C LEU A 170 -11.95 19.90 0.90
N GLN A 171 -12.90 20.79 1.16
CA GLN A 171 -12.76 22.23 0.92
C GLN A 171 -11.61 22.84 1.72
N ILE A 172 -11.51 22.53 3.01
CA ILE A 172 -10.38 22.96 3.85
C ILE A 172 -9.05 22.58 3.21
N GLY A 173 -8.93 21.32 2.76
CA GLY A 173 -7.70 20.86 2.11
C GLY A 173 -7.42 21.55 0.77
N ILE A 174 -8.45 21.83 -0.03
CA ILE A 174 -8.30 22.57 -1.29
C ILE A 174 -7.81 23.99 -1.03
N ASP A 175 -8.32 24.67 0.00
CA ASP A 175 -7.96 26.07 0.27
C ASP A 175 -6.60 26.22 0.94
N LYS A 176 -6.16 25.19 1.67
CA LYS A 176 -4.90 25.17 2.41
C LYS A 176 -3.70 24.90 1.50
N LYS A 177 -2.93 25.95 1.21
CA LYS A 177 -1.61 25.84 0.56
C LYS A 177 -0.52 25.54 1.59
N LEU A 178 0.38 24.62 1.26
CA LEU A 178 1.60 24.43 2.03
C LEU A 178 2.55 25.62 1.81
N HIS A 179 2.71 26.46 2.83
CA HIS A 179 3.84 27.38 2.89
C HIS A 179 5.11 26.56 3.20
N ARG A 180 5.95 26.38 2.18
CA ARG A 180 7.29 25.82 2.35
C ARG A 180 8.25 26.95 2.71
N GLU A 181 8.65 27.03 3.97
CA GLU A 181 9.85 27.79 4.32
C GLU A 181 11.07 27.03 3.81
N SER A 182 11.44 27.23 2.55
CA SER A 182 12.73 26.78 2.03
C SER A 182 13.68 27.96 2.01
N GLY A 183 14.85 27.84 2.65
CA GLY A 183 15.90 28.88 2.64
C GLY A 183 16.47 29.22 1.26
N ILE A 184 15.94 28.65 0.17
CA ILE A 184 16.31 28.95 -1.21
C ILE A 184 15.93 30.39 -1.60
N GLU A 185 14.84 30.95 -1.05
CA GLU A 185 14.47 32.36 -1.28
C GLU A 185 15.48 33.35 -0.68
N LEU A 186 16.25 32.93 0.34
CA LEU A 186 17.32 33.74 0.92
C LEU A 186 18.57 33.79 0.03
N TRP A 187 18.75 32.80 -0.86
CA TRP A 187 19.91 32.72 -1.76
C TRP A 187 19.65 33.36 -3.13
N SER A 188 18.39 33.51 -3.55
CA SER A 188 18.05 34.20 -4.81
C SER A 188 18.05 35.72 -4.71
N ASN A 189 18.19 36.27 -3.49
CA ASN A 189 18.24 37.71 -3.20
C ASN A 189 19.60 38.14 -2.62
N ALA A 190 20.64 37.30 -2.72
CA ALA A 190 22.03 37.60 -2.34
C ALA A 190 22.91 37.62 -3.59
#